data_AF-D7G0Q4-F1
#
_entry.id   AF-D7G0Q4-F1
#
_cell.length_a   1.000
_cell.length_b   1.000
_cell.length_c   1.000
_cell.angle_alpha   90.00
_cell.angle_beta   90.00
_cell.angle_gamma   90.00
#
_symmetry.space_group_name_H-M   'P 1'
#
loop_
_entity.id
_entity.type
_entity.pdbx_description
1 polymer ?
#
loop_
_entity_poly.entity_id
_entity_poly.type
_entity_poly.pdbx_seq_one_letter_code
_entity_poly.pdbx_strand_id
1 'polypeptide(L)'
;MYTKLFSSLALLVIPGVARGLIETCEDLQAAFELTQTQDVVDEISTFGDIECPMFTNMTMTSNTLTLNSAEDLSITSGSTSLINVRLEVTNGAKLVWETSVFFLGDEEVENNVNGGGVFVGEGSTVRFLNDVQIRDVRITNERDGDSDNAVFVRDGGCVWTAGFFRVDGEATFTSCAIIGTGESPPGSGGAVFVDATGSVLFNQGVAISDTFITNDGGGDGGGIFNLGKVNIKGDSRFEELSARSGAAIFNGEDASFNFRNGASAFFRDLSNRDSEGSALVNLGFFKFSGPVLFVDAEAPVIVATEGSTTIISRDSAFWMFENDDVTGEAISVADSAEVSIPGSVSFVGF
;
A
#
# COMPACT_ATOMS: atom_id res chain seq x y z
N MET A 1 41.29 -56.44 20.20
CA MET A 1 40.78 -55.39 21.09
C MET A 1 40.60 -54.13 20.26
N TYR A 2 39.37 -53.65 20.19
CA TYR A 2 38.95 -52.47 19.43
C TYR A 2 39.45 -51.18 20.10
N THR A 3 39.91 -50.21 19.31
CA THR A 3 39.60 -48.80 19.58
C THR A 3 39.77 -47.98 18.29
N LYS A 4 38.63 -47.70 17.65
CA LYS A 4 38.49 -46.70 16.60
C LYS A 4 38.59 -45.31 17.24
N LEU A 5 39.59 -44.52 16.84
CA LEU A 5 39.57 -43.07 17.03
C LEU A 5 38.66 -42.49 15.94
N PHE A 6 37.42 -42.20 16.30
CA PHE A 6 36.57 -41.31 15.50
C PHE A 6 37.10 -39.89 15.70
N SER A 7 37.80 -39.40 14.68
CA SER A 7 38.01 -37.98 14.47
C SER A 7 36.63 -37.36 14.28
N SER A 8 36.21 -36.55 15.25
CA SER A 8 35.06 -35.66 15.18
C SER A 8 35.23 -34.73 13.97
N LEU A 9 34.59 -35.10 12.87
CA LEU A 9 34.31 -34.21 11.75
C LEU A 9 33.42 -33.10 12.33
N ALA A 10 34.03 -31.93 12.55
CA ALA A 10 33.27 -30.71 12.78
C ALA A 10 32.46 -30.46 11.50
N LEU A 11 31.16 -30.77 11.54
CA LEU A 11 30.20 -30.20 10.63
C LEU A 11 30.23 -28.69 10.88
N LEU A 12 30.92 -27.95 10.01
CA LEU A 12 30.65 -26.54 9.84
C LEU A 12 29.26 -26.46 9.22
N VAL A 13 28.23 -26.32 10.06
CA VAL A 13 26.91 -25.87 9.61
C VAL A 13 27.08 -24.40 9.29
N ILE A 14 27.22 -24.08 8.00
CA ILE A 14 27.00 -22.72 7.52
C ILE A 14 25.47 -22.59 7.47
N PRO A 15 24.84 -21.75 8.29
CA PRO A 15 23.40 -21.52 8.20
C PRO A 15 23.14 -20.62 6.98
N GLY A 16 22.21 -21.04 6.11
CA GLY A 16 21.95 -20.44 4.81
C GLY A 16 22.92 -21.00 3.74
N VAL A 17 22.49 -21.38 2.55
CA VAL A 17 21.52 -20.71 1.69
C VAL A 17 21.04 -21.74 0.67
N ALA A 18 19.75 -22.06 0.61
CA ALA A 18 19.19 -22.61 -0.63
C ALA A 18 19.33 -21.49 -1.68
N ARG A 19 19.95 -21.82 -2.82
CA ARG A 19 20.01 -20.97 -4.02
C ARG A 19 19.26 -21.70 -5.12
N GLY A 20 17.95 -21.76 -4.98
CA GLY A 20 17.04 -22.15 -6.05
C GLY A 20 16.89 -20.99 -7.02
N LEU A 21 16.61 -21.33 -8.28
CA LEU A 21 16.05 -20.40 -9.25
C LEU A 21 14.53 -20.52 -9.15
N ILE A 22 13.86 -19.39 -8.97
CA ILE A 22 12.39 -19.31 -8.94
C ILE A 22 11.90 -18.94 -10.33
N GLU A 23 11.17 -19.87 -10.97
CA GLU A 23 10.56 -19.66 -12.29
C GLU A 23 9.05 -19.96 -12.28
N THR A 24 8.57 -20.69 -11.29
CA THR A 24 7.17 -21.15 -11.23
C THR A 24 6.50 -20.82 -9.89
N CYS A 25 5.17 -20.94 -9.85
CA CYS A 25 4.39 -20.76 -8.61
C CYS A 25 4.84 -21.77 -7.53
N GLU A 26 5.15 -23.01 -7.92
CA GLU A 26 5.63 -24.06 -7.02
C GLU A 26 7.00 -23.72 -6.41
N ASP A 27 7.92 -23.18 -7.22
CA ASP A 27 9.24 -22.75 -6.72
C ASP A 27 9.11 -21.62 -5.70
N LEU A 28 8.26 -20.62 -6.01
CA LEU A 28 8.01 -19.50 -5.12
C LEU A 28 7.38 -19.97 -3.81
N GLN A 29 6.38 -20.85 -3.87
CA GLN A 29 5.76 -21.43 -2.69
C GLN A 29 6.77 -22.22 -1.85
N ALA A 30 7.61 -23.04 -2.49
CA ALA A 30 8.64 -23.82 -1.80
C ALA A 30 9.65 -22.92 -1.08
N ALA A 31 10.05 -21.80 -1.70
CA ALA A 31 10.94 -20.81 -1.08
C ALA A 31 10.31 -20.21 0.19
N PHE A 32 9.02 -19.83 0.13
CA PHE A 32 8.27 -19.33 1.28
C PHE A 32 8.11 -20.39 2.38
N GLU A 33 7.80 -21.63 2.03
CA GLU A 33 7.69 -22.73 3.01
C GLU A 33 9.03 -23.01 3.70
N LEU A 34 10.15 -22.90 2.99
CA LEU A 34 11.48 -23.12 3.55
C LEU A 34 11.84 -22.07 4.61
N THR A 35 11.30 -20.85 4.50
CA THR A 35 11.48 -19.79 5.52
C THR A 35 10.96 -20.19 6.89
N GLN A 36 10.11 -21.21 7.00
CA GLN A 36 9.61 -21.71 8.28
C GLN A 36 10.72 -22.36 9.13
N THR A 37 11.85 -22.71 8.52
CA THR A 37 12.94 -23.45 9.18
C THR A 37 14.29 -22.76 9.13
N GLN A 38 14.51 -21.85 8.18
CA GLN A 38 15.80 -21.18 7.98
C GLN A 38 15.66 -19.87 7.19
N ASP A 39 16.71 -19.06 7.19
CA ASP A 39 16.84 -17.96 6.23
C ASP A 39 17.07 -18.50 4.81
N VAL A 40 16.45 -17.87 3.82
CA VAL A 40 16.45 -18.28 2.41
C VAL A 40 16.95 -17.13 1.53
N VAL A 41 17.84 -17.41 0.59
CA VAL A 41 18.31 -16.44 -0.41
C VAL A 41 18.32 -17.09 -1.78
N ASP A 42 17.24 -16.90 -2.52
CA ASP A 42 17.03 -17.47 -3.84
C ASP A 42 17.18 -16.43 -4.95
N GLU A 43 17.36 -16.91 -6.17
CA GLU A 43 17.40 -16.10 -7.38
C GLU A 43 16.04 -16.20 -8.09
N ILE A 44 15.53 -15.09 -8.61
CA ILE A 44 14.26 -15.05 -9.34
C ILE A 44 14.49 -14.69 -10.80
N SER A 45 13.80 -15.41 -11.69
CA SER A 45 13.78 -15.08 -13.12
C SER A 45 13.07 -13.75 -13.35
N THR A 46 13.74 -12.83 -14.04
CA THR A 46 13.27 -11.45 -14.24
C THR A 46 12.63 -11.19 -15.60
N PHE A 47 12.28 -12.25 -16.33
CA PHE A 47 11.64 -12.15 -17.65
C PHE A 47 10.50 -13.18 -17.82
N GLY A 48 10.14 -13.87 -16.74
CA GLY A 48 9.05 -14.83 -16.70
C GLY A 48 7.91 -14.34 -15.82
N ASP A 49 6.70 -14.72 -16.20
CA ASP A 49 5.52 -14.59 -15.35
C ASP A 49 5.43 -15.81 -14.43
N ILE A 50 5.25 -15.57 -13.13
CA ILE A 50 4.93 -16.59 -12.15
C ILE A 50 3.42 -16.56 -11.96
N GLU A 51 2.73 -17.50 -12.61
CA GLU A 51 1.28 -17.64 -12.56
C GLU A 51 0.88 -18.80 -11.64
N CYS A 52 0.04 -18.51 -10.66
CA CYS A 52 -0.62 -19.54 -9.88
C CYS A 52 -2.01 -19.85 -10.48
N PRO A 53 -2.43 -21.13 -10.58
CA PRO A 53 -3.73 -21.50 -11.16
C PRO A 53 -4.95 -20.92 -10.44
N MET A 54 -4.77 -20.51 -9.19
CA MET A 54 -5.76 -19.87 -8.35
C MET A 54 -5.05 -18.84 -7.46
N PHE A 55 -5.82 -17.89 -6.91
CA PHE A 55 -5.30 -16.92 -5.95
C PHE A 55 -4.63 -17.62 -4.77
N THR A 56 -3.31 -17.45 -4.65
CA THR A 56 -2.45 -18.23 -3.76
C THR A 56 -1.72 -17.32 -2.77
N ASN A 57 -1.87 -17.62 -1.47
CA ASN A 57 -1.14 -16.95 -0.41
C ASN A 57 0.24 -17.57 -0.24
N MET A 58 1.28 -16.78 -0.51
CA MET A 58 2.67 -17.09 -0.20
C MET A 58 2.95 -16.60 1.23
N THR A 59 2.82 -17.50 2.20
CA THR A 59 2.88 -17.14 3.62
C THR A 59 4.24 -17.43 4.25
N MET A 60 4.85 -16.43 4.87
CA MET A 60 6.00 -16.59 5.75
C MET A 60 5.73 -15.99 7.13
N THR A 61 6.14 -16.71 8.17
CA THR A 61 5.87 -16.36 9.59
C THR A 61 7.16 -16.31 10.42
N SER A 62 8.30 -16.65 9.83
CA SER A 62 9.60 -16.60 10.49
C SER A 62 10.73 -16.37 9.49
N ASN A 63 11.92 -16.07 10.01
CA ASN A 63 13.16 -15.90 9.25
C ASN A 63 13.09 -14.85 8.13
N THR A 64 14.13 -14.79 7.30
CA THR A 64 14.27 -13.88 6.18
C THR A 64 14.21 -14.62 4.85
N LEU A 65 13.43 -14.10 3.90
CA LEU A 65 13.52 -14.44 2.49
C LEU A 65 14.13 -13.27 1.73
N THR A 66 15.21 -13.51 0.99
CA THR A 66 15.78 -12.54 0.04
C THR A 66 15.72 -13.11 -1.36
N LEU A 67 15.04 -12.40 -2.27
CA LEU A 67 14.93 -12.77 -3.68
C LEU A 67 15.79 -11.83 -4.51
N ASN A 68 16.91 -12.35 -5.01
CA ASN A 68 17.84 -11.62 -5.86
C ASN A 68 17.50 -11.83 -7.33
N SER A 69 17.99 -10.98 -8.22
CA SER A 69 17.90 -11.28 -9.65
C SER A 69 18.79 -12.48 -10.00
N ALA A 70 18.27 -13.39 -10.82
CA ALA A 70 19.09 -14.38 -11.50
C ALA A 70 19.98 -13.77 -12.61
N GLU A 71 19.68 -12.54 -13.03
CA GLU A 71 20.35 -11.86 -14.14
C GLU A 71 21.21 -10.68 -13.66
N ASP A 72 22.14 -10.27 -14.52
CA ASP A 72 22.97 -9.10 -14.25
C ASP A 72 22.18 -7.81 -14.49
N LEU A 73 21.56 -7.31 -13.41
CA LEU A 73 20.79 -6.06 -13.39
C LEU A 73 21.60 -4.81 -13.79
N SER A 74 22.94 -4.91 -13.92
CA SER A 74 23.74 -3.78 -14.41
C SER A 74 23.53 -3.49 -15.91
N ILE A 75 22.86 -4.39 -16.64
CA ILE A 75 22.68 -4.33 -18.09
C ILE A 75 21.19 -4.19 -18.48
N THR A 76 20.27 -4.78 -17.71
CA THR A 76 18.83 -4.78 -17.98
C THR A 76 18.02 -4.59 -16.70
N SER A 77 17.04 -3.67 -16.73
CA SER A 77 16.01 -3.58 -15.69
C SER A 77 15.03 -4.74 -15.87
N GLY A 78 15.37 -5.89 -15.29
CA GLY A 78 14.51 -7.06 -15.30
C GLY A 78 13.35 -6.94 -14.30
N SER A 79 12.23 -7.59 -14.61
CA SER A 79 11.04 -7.58 -13.77
C SER A 79 10.27 -8.89 -13.77
N THR A 80 9.71 -9.26 -12.64
CA THR A 80 8.90 -10.48 -12.52
C THR A 80 7.43 -10.12 -12.36
N SER A 81 6.56 -10.72 -13.18
CA SER A 81 5.11 -10.62 -12.95
C SER A 81 4.64 -11.76 -12.06
N LEU A 82 3.78 -11.46 -11.09
CA LEU A 82 3.15 -12.40 -10.19
C LEU A 82 1.64 -12.34 -10.43
N ILE A 83 1.08 -13.41 -11.00
CA ILE A 83 -0.34 -13.49 -11.35
C ILE A 83 -1.04 -14.40 -10.35
N ASN A 84 -2.13 -13.92 -9.75
CA ASN A 84 -2.88 -14.63 -8.72
C ASN A 84 -2.02 -15.02 -7.49
N VAL A 85 -1.08 -14.15 -7.12
CA VAL A 85 -0.19 -14.33 -5.98
C VAL A 85 -0.39 -13.21 -4.97
N ARG A 86 -0.51 -13.58 -3.68
CA ARG A 86 -0.47 -12.67 -2.55
C ARG A 86 0.69 -13.00 -1.64
N LEU A 87 1.46 -12.00 -1.23
CA LEU A 87 2.54 -12.17 -0.25
C LEU A 87 2.04 -11.86 1.15
N GLU A 88 2.19 -12.81 2.07
CA GLU A 88 1.78 -12.66 3.47
C GLU A 88 2.98 -12.85 4.40
N VAL A 89 3.44 -11.75 4.99
CA VAL A 89 4.64 -11.73 5.85
C VAL A 89 4.24 -11.34 7.26
N THR A 90 4.37 -12.26 8.22
CA THR A 90 3.83 -12.10 9.58
C THR A 90 4.82 -12.52 10.67
N ASN A 91 4.45 -12.29 11.94
CA ASN A 91 5.17 -12.77 13.13
C ASN A 91 6.67 -12.40 13.17
N GLY A 92 7.03 -11.22 12.65
CA GLY A 92 8.40 -10.73 12.65
C GLY A 92 9.26 -11.24 11.48
N ALA A 93 8.67 -11.97 10.53
CA ALA A 93 9.35 -12.39 9.31
C ALA A 93 9.75 -11.20 8.44
N LYS A 94 10.74 -11.41 7.58
CA LYS A 94 11.27 -10.39 6.69
C LYS A 94 11.39 -10.86 5.24
N LEU A 95 10.77 -10.13 4.34
CA LEU A 95 10.95 -10.27 2.90
C LEU A 95 11.77 -9.11 2.34
N VAL A 96 12.78 -9.45 1.54
CA VAL A 96 13.52 -8.50 0.70
C VAL A 96 13.45 -8.97 -0.74
N TRP A 97 12.99 -8.09 -1.62
CA TRP A 97 12.83 -8.38 -3.04
C TRP A 97 13.69 -7.41 -3.85
N GLU A 98 14.68 -7.94 -4.58
CA GLU A 98 15.65 -7.10 -5.28
C GLU A 98 15.11 -6.55 -6.60
N THR A 99 14.39 -7.34 -7.38
CA THR A 99 13.99 -6.97 -8.75
C THR A 99 12.73 -6.10 -8.78
N SER A 100 12.40 -5.50 -9.94
CA SER A 100 11.07 -4.91 -10.09
C SER A 100 10.01 -6.01 -10.11
N VAL A 101 8.84 -5.74 -9.53
CA VAL A 101 7.76 -6.74 -9.42
C VAL A 101 6.41 -6.16 -9.81
N PHE A 102 5.66 -6.95 -10.58
CA PHE A 102 4.34 -6.62 -11.08
C PHE A 102 3.31 -7.61 -10.55
N PHE A 103 2.48 -7.19 -9.61
CA PHE A 103 1.36 -7.99 -9.12
C PHE A 103 0.15 -7.76 -10.00
N LEU A 104 -0.39 -8.84 -10.55
CA LEU A 104 -1.59 -8.84 -11.38
C LEU A 104 -2.66 -9.67 -10.65
N GLY A 105 -3.69 -8.97 -10.19
CA GLY A 105 -4.92 -9.60 -9.72
C GLY A 105 -5.78 -10.10 -10.88
N ASP A 106 -6.84 -10.82 -10.52
CA ASP A 106 -7.94 -11.14 -11.41
C ASP A 106 -9.19 -10.42 -10.87
N GLU A 107 -9.72 -9.47 -11.65
CA GLU A 107 -10.89 -8.67 -11.26
C GLU A 107 -12.17 -9.49 -11.08
N GLU A 108 -12.21 -10.70 -11.65
CA GLU A 108 -13.32 -11.64 -11.53
C GLU A 108 -13.21 -12.49 -10.26
N VAL A 109 -12.05 -12.50 -9.59
CA VAL A 109 -11.83 -13.29 -8.38
C VAL A 109 -12.16 -12.45 -7.14
N GLU A 110 -13.18 -12.90 -6.41
CA GLU A 110 -13.55 -12.31 -5.13
C GLU A 110 -12.58 -12.75 -4.02
N ASN A 111 -11.70 -11.84 -3.63
CA ASN A 111 -10.72 -12.11 -2.58
C ASN A 111 -11.25 -11.66 -1.22
N ASN A 112 -11.42 -12.62 -0.31
CA ASN A 112 -11.92 -12.39 1.06
C ASN A 112 -10.77 -12.17 2.08
N VAL A 113 -9.74 -11.41 1.70
CA VAL A 113 -8.50 -11.20 2.48
C VAL A 113 -8.26 -9.72 2.78
N ASN A 114 -7.30 -9.39 3.66
CA ASN A 114 -6.73 -8.05 3.77
C ASN A 114 -5.45 -7.96 2.92
N GLY A 115 -5.28 -6.89 2.14
CA GLY A 115 -4.11 -6.70 1.28
C GLY A 115 -4.04 -7.73 0.16
N GLY A 116 -4.65 -7.49 -0.99
CA GLY A 116 -4.76 -8.49 -2.05
C GLY A 116 -3.45 -8.81 -2.77
N GLY A 117 -2.50 -7.87 -2.83
CA GLY A 117 -1.14 -8.13 -3.32
C GLY A 117 -0.16 -8.42 -2.18
N VAL A 118 -0.15 -7.57 -1.14
CA VAL A 118 0.80 -7.68 -0.02
C VAL A 118 0.10 -7.45 1.32
N PHE A 119 0.36 -8.36 2.26
CA PHE A 119 0.01 -8.24 3.66
C PHE A 119 1.24 -8.31 4.55
N VAL A 120 1.40 -7.32 5.43
CA VAL A 120 2.52 -7.25 6.37
C VAL A 120 2.00 -7.16 7.79
N GLY A 121 2.10 -8.25 8.55
CA GLY A 121 1.71 -8.30 9.95
C GLY A 121 2.62 -7.48 10.87
N GLU A 122 2.14 -7.23 12.08
CA GLU A 122 2.88 -6.50 13.11
C GLU A 122 4.30 -7.07 13.32
N GLY A 123 5.27 -6.16 13.49
CA GLY A 123 6.68 -6.50 13.66
C GLY A 123 7.40 -7.05 12.42
N SER A 124 6.66 -7.32 11.33
CA SER A 124 7.19 -7.93 10.11
C SER A 124 7.67 -6.89 9.12
N THR A 125 8.44 -7.28 8.11
CA THR A 125 9.00 -6.33 7.13
C THR A 125 8.89 -6.86 5.71
N VAL A 126 8.43 -6.02 4.80
CA VAL A 126 8.54 -6.21 3.36
C VAL A 126 9.29 -5.03 2.76
N ARG A 127 10.36 -5.31 2.01
CA ARG A 127 11.14 -4.30 1.31
C ARG A 127 11.38 -4.69 -0.14
N PHE A 128 10.88 -3.87 -1.06
CA PHE A 128 11.22 -3.92 -2.47
C PHE A 128 12.35 -2.93 -2.76
N LEU A 129 13.43 -3.41 -3.38
CA LEU A 129 14.61 -2.59 -3.69
C LEU A 129 14.46 -1.82 -5.01
N ASN A 130 13.57 -2.26 -5.88
CA ASN A 130 13.23 -1.64 -7.15
C ASN A 130 11.72 -1.35 -7.22
N ASP A 131 11.20 -1.17 -8.43
CA ASP A 131 9.83 -0.71 -8.66
C ASP A 131 8.80 -1.78 -8.30
N VAL A 132 7.66 -1.32 -7.79
CA VAL A 132 6.50 -2.16 -7.48
C VAL A 132 5.30 -1.62 -8.22
N GLN A 133 4.61 -2.49 -8.94
CA GLN A 133 3.30 -2.18 -9.48
C GLN A 133 2.32 -3.26 -9.03
N ILE A 134 1.17 -2.83 -8.52
CA ILE A 134 0.04 -3.72 -8.19
C ILE A 134 -1.17 -3.24 -8.96
N ARG A 135 -1.81 -4.17 -9.68
CA ARG A 135 -2.92 -3.87 -10.57
C ARG A 135 -4.06 -4.85 -10.42
N ASP A 136 -5.26 -4.34 -10.67
CA ASP A 136 -6.47 -5.13 -10.92
C ASP A 136 -6.78 -6.06 -9.75
N VAL A 137 -6.48 -5.59 -8.52
CA VAL A 137 -6.72 -6.32 -7.27
C VAL A 137 -8.02 -5.85 -6.66
N ARG A 138 -8.97 -6.78 -6.53
CA ARG A 138 -10.28 -6.56 -5.93
C ARG A 138 -10.45 -7.40 -4.67
N ILE A 139 -10.80 -6.73 -3.58
CA ILE A 139 -11.23 -7.35 -2.33
C ILE A 139 -12.75 -7.21 -2.23
N THR A 140 -13.42 -8.32 -1.93
CA THR A 140 -14.87 -8.33 -1.74
C THR A 140 -15.18 -8.64 -0.28
N ASN A 141 -16.02 -7.83 0.34
CA ASN A 141 -16.59 -8.07 1.66
C ASN A 141 -17.96 -8.70 1.47
N GLU A 142 -17.98 -10.04 1.46
CA GLU A 142 -19.23 -10.78 1.34
C GLU A 142 -19.81 -11.20 2.68
N ARG A 143 -21.12 -11.39 2.70
CA ARG A 143 -21.84 -12.02 3.80
C ARG A 143 -21.59 -13.52 3.76
N ASP A 144 -21.24 -14.12 4.90
CA ASP A 144 -21.28 -15.59 5.03
C ASP A 144 -22.75 -16.03 4.96
N GLY A 145 -23.07 -16.92 4.01
CA GLY A 145 -24.43 -17.30 3.64
C GLY A 145 -25.28 -17.86 4.78
N ASP A 146 -24.64 -18.27 5.89
CA ASP A 146 -25.27 -18.89 7.05
C ASP A 146 -25.46 -17.94 8.25
N SER A 147 -25.03 -16.67 8.17
CA SER A 147 -25.12 -15.74 9.29
C SER A 147 -26.00 -14.53 8.97
N ASP A 148 -27.06 -14.34 9.75
CA ASP A 148 -27.91 -13.14 9.69
C ASP A 148 -27.25 -11.88 10.26
N ASN A 149 -26.02 -11.96 10.80
CA ASN A 149 -25.36 -10.81 11.45
C ASN A 149 -23.83 -10.75 11.31
N ALA A 150 -23.17 -11.62 10.51
CA ALA A 150 -21.71 -11.56 10.36
C ALA A 150 -21.34 -10.60 9.25
N VAL A 151 -21.03 -9.36 9.64
CA VAL A 151 -20.37 -8.38 8.80
C VAL A 151 -18.86 -8.62 8.87
N PHE A 152 -18.24 -9.00 7.74
CA PHE A 152 -16.79 -9.05 7.61
C PHE A 152 -16.32 -7.81 6.86
N VAL A 153 -15.60 -6.93 7.56
CA VAL A 153 -14.95 -5.78 6.94
C VAL A 153 -13.48 -6.14 6.71
N ARG A 154 -13.06 -6.19 5.45
CA ARG A 154 -11.65 -6.27 5.05
C ARG A 154 -11.16 -4.93 4.55
N ASP A 155 -9.89 -4.68 4.82
CA ASP A 155 -9.21 -3.41 4.55
C ASP A 155 -7.97 -3.62 3.67
N GLY A 156 -7.54 -2.55 2.99
CA GLY A 156 -6.32 -2.51 2.19
C GLY A 156 -6.45 -3.28 0.89
N GLY A 157 -6.97 -2.66 -0.18
CA GLY A 157 -7.24 -3.34 -1.46
C GLY A 157 -5.99 -4.02 -2.03
N CYS A 158 -4.94 -3.24 -2.32
CA CYS A 158 -3.69 -3.79 -2.83
C CYS A 158 -2.70 -4.15 -1.71
N VAL A 159 -2.56 -3.29 -0.70
CA VAL A 159 -1.62 -3.48 0.40
C VAL A 159 -2.30 -3.25 1.74
N TRP A 160 -2.02 -4.14 2.70
CA TRP A 160 -2.35 -3.96 4.10
C TRP A 160 -1.09 -4.11 4.95
N THR A 161 -0.85 -3.20 5.90
CA THR A 161 0.34 -3.29 6.76
C THR A 161 0.13 -2.80 8.19
N ALA A 162 0.51 -3.66 9.14
CA ALA A 162 0.80 -3.36 10.55
C ALA A 162 2.31 -3.47 10.86
N GLY A 163 3.11 -3.88 9.90
CA GLY A 163 4.57 -3.95 9.99
C GLY A 163 5.26 -2.80 9.25
N PHE A 164 6.43 -3.08 8.67
CA PHE A 164 7.17 -2.13 7.86
C PHE A 164 7.09 -2.50 6.37
N PHE A 165 6.46 -1.65 5.57
CA PHE A 165 6.38 -1.79 4.11
C PHE A 165 7.21 -0.68 3.44
N ARG A 166 8.15 -1.07 2.57
CA ARG A 166 9.06 -0.13 1.93
C ARG A 166 9.26 -0.44 0.46
N VAL A 167 9.19 0.60 -0.37
CA VAL A 167 9.58 0.56 -1.78
C VAL A 167 10.70 1.57 -2.02
N ASP A 168 11.85 1.07 -2.49
CA ASP A 168 13.02 1.89 -2.83
C ASP A 168 12.93 2.47 -4.25
N GLY A 169 12.29 1.75 -5.17
CA GLY A 169 11.90 2.25 -6.49
C GLY A 169 10.64 3.11 -6.48
N GLU A 170 10.01 3.23 -7.64
CA GLU A 170 8.68 3.79 -7.81
C GLU A 170 7.60 2.78 -7.39
N ALA A 171 6.53 3.26 -6.76
CA ALA A 171 5.37 2.44 -6.41
C ALA A 171 4.15 2.87 -7.21
N THR A 172 3.48 1.93 -7.88
CA THR A 172 2.26 2.19 -8.65
C THR A 172 1.15 1.27 -8.18
N PHE A 173 -0.02 1.84 -7.89
CA PHE A 173 -1.22 1.11 -7.51
C PHE A 173 -2.34 1.55 -8.45
N THR A 174 -2.87 0.62 -9.24
CA THR A 174 -3.90 0.93 -10.24
C THR A 174 -5.04 -0.06 -10.14
N SER A 175 -6.28 0.40 -10.24
CA SER A 175 -7.46 -0.49 -10.24
C SER A 175 -7.51 -1.38 -8.98
N CYS A 176 -7.06 -0.83 -7.84
CA CYS A 176 -7.22 -1.43 -6.52
C CYS A 176 -8.61 -1.08 -5.98
N ALA A 177 -9.40 -2.09 -5.61
CA ALA A 177 -10.78 -1.86 -5.18
C ALA A 177 -11.15 -2.68 -3.94
N ILE A 178 -12.02 -2.08 -3.11
CA ILE A 178 -12.71 -2.77 -2.02
C ILE A 178 -14.21 -2.63 -2.27
N ILE A 179 -14.89 -3.77 -2.39
CA ILE A 179 -16.32 -3.85 -2.71
C ILE A 179 -17.06 -4.44 -1.51
N GLY A 180 -18.05 -3.71 -1.00
CA GLY A 180 -19.01 -4.26 -0.04
C GLY A 180 -20.22 -4.83 -0.77
N THR A 181 -20.56 -6.10 -0.51
CA THR A 181 -21.75 -6.74 -1.09
C THR A 181 -22.83 -6.99 -0.04
N GLY A 182 -24.09 -6.80 -0.45
CA GLY A 182 -25.25 -6.98 0.43
C GLY A 182 -25.26 -6.03 1.63
N GLU A 183 -25.29 -6.60 2.83
CA GLU A 183 -25.32 -5.86 4.11
C GLU A 183 -23.91 -5.63 4.70
N SER A 184 -22.87 -6.14 4.04
CA SER A 184 -21.47 -5.94 4.45
C SER A 184 -20.91 -4.67 3.83
N PRO A 185 -20.62 -3.60 4.61
CA PRO A 185 -19.95 -2.43 4.07
C PRO A 185 -18.52 -2.77 3.60
N PRO A 186 -18.00 -2.03 2.62
CA PRO A 186 -16.59 -2.11 2.28
C PRO A 186 -15.73 -1.60 3.45
N GLY A 187 -14.48 -2.09 3.54
CA GLY A 187 -13.49 -1.50 4.45
C GLY A 187 -12.75 -0.34 3.82
N SER A 188 -11.71 0.11 4.52
CA SER A 188 -10.93 1.31 4.20
C SER A 188 -9.62 0.99 3.48
N GLY A 189 -9.00 2.01 2.88
CA GLY A 189 -7.69 1.88 2.22
C GLY A 189 -7.78 1.19 0.87
N GLY A 190 -8.42 1.82 -0.12
CA GLY A 190 -8.67 1.20 -1.43
C GLY A 190 -7.39 0.71 -2.12
N ALA A 191 -6.28 1.46 -2.08
CA ALA A 191 -4.97 0.94 -2.46
C ALA A 191 -4.16 0.43 -1.26
N VAL A 192 -3.98 1.28 -0.25
CA VAL A 192 -3.09 1.00 0.89
C VAL A 192 -3.80 1.27 2.20
N PHE A 193 -3.81 0.26 3.07
CA PHE A 193 -4.19 0.40 4.47
C PHE A 193 -2.95 0.28 5.37
N VAL A 194 -2.77 1.27 6.25
CA VAL A 194 -1.70 1.30 7.25
C VAL A 194 -2.33 1.31 8.63
N ASP A 195 -2.19 0.20 9.34
CA ASP A 195 -2.63 0.05 10.72
C ASP A 195 -1.82 0.96 11.67
N ALA A 196 -2.31 1.14 12.90
CA ALA A 196 -1.69 2.02 13.91
C ALA A 196 -0.23 1.66 14.24
N THR A 197 0.11 0.37 14.14
CA THR A 197 1.49 -0.12 14.34
C THR A 197 2.33 -0.08 13.07
N GLY A 198 1.68 0.13 11.92
CA GLY A 198 2.29 0.07 10.60
C GLY A 198 3.13 1.29 10.24
N SER A 199 4.12 1.06 9.38
CA SER A 199 4.87 2.13 8.75
C SER A 199 5.18 1.86 7.28
N VAL A 200 4.90 2.86 6.45
CA VAL A 200 5.15 2.85 5.02
C VAL A 200 6.23 3.87 4.64
N LEU A 201 7.12 3.47 3.75
CA LEU A 201 8.10 4.36 3.12
C LEU A 201 8.16 4.16 1.60
N PHE A 202 7.82 5.22 0.86
CA PHE A 202 8.02 5.33 -0.58
C PHE A 202 9.20 6.27 -0.85
N ASN A 203 10.31 5.74 -1.38
CA ASN A 203 11.53 6.54 -1.57
C ASN A 203 11.53 7.37 -2.86
N GLN A 204 11.02 6.84 -3.98
CA GLN A 204 10.98 7.58 -5.25
C GLN A 204 9.61 8.18 -5.59
N GLY A 205 8.62 7.95 -4.74
CA GLY A 205 7.27 8.47 -4.97
C GLY A 205 6.24 7.34 -5.01
N VAL A 206 5.00 7.72 -5.24
CA VAL A 206 3.89 6.77 -5.40
C VAL A 206 2.85 7.35 -6.35
N ALA A 207 2.39 6.54 -7.29
CA ALA A 207 1.25 6.81 -8.16
C ALA A 207 0.09 5.90 -7.77
N ILE A 208 -1.07 6.48 -7.49
CA ILE A 208 -2.31 5.76 -7.22
C ILE A 208 -3.38 6.28 -8.17
N SER A 209 -3.99 5.37 -8.93
CA SER A 209 -4.99 5.74 -9.94
C SER A 209 -6.13 4.73 -10.03
N ASP A 210 -7.32 5.19 -10.42
CA ASP A 210 -8.47 4.32 -10.70
C ASP A 210 -8.81 3.40 -9.51
N THR A 211 -8.79 3.93 -8.29
CA THR A 211 -9.07 3.13 -7.09
C THR A 211 -10.37 3.58 -6.45
N PHE A 212 -11.23 2.63 -6.13
CA PHE A 212 -12.57 2.93 -5.65
C PHE A 212 -13.00 1.99 -4.53
N ILE A 213 -13.70 2.57 -3.57
CA ILE A 213 -14.39 1.85 -2.50
C ILE A 213 -15.88 1.92 -2.83
N THR A 214 -16.53 0.84 -3.25
CA THR A 214 -17.95 0.90 -3.70
C THR A 214 -18.95 0.68 -2.55
N ASN A 215 -20.16 1.27 -2.67
CA ASN A 215 -21.38 1.11 -1.83
C ASN A 215 -21.64 2.21 -0.77
N ASP A 216 -22.92 2.42 -0.42
CA ASP A 216 -23.50 3.55 0.34
C ASP A 216 -23.08 3.59 1.83
N GLY A 217 -22.48 2.51 2.35
CA GLY A 217 -21.92 2.45 3.71
C GLY A 217 -20.40 2.67 3.77
N GLY A 218 -19.84 3.34 2.75
CA GLY A 218 -18.44 3.28 2.30
C GLY A 218 -17.33 3.36 3.35
N GLY A 219 -16.15 2.84 2.97
CA GLY A 219 -14.90 3.03 3.69
C GLY A 219 -14.17 4.31 3.28
N ASP A 220 -13.17 4.65 4.08
CA ASP A 220 -12.39 5.87 3.95
C ASP A 220 -11.03 5.62 3.27
N GLY A 221 -10.40 6.66 2.72
CA GLY A 221 -9.05 6.52 2.17
C GLY A 221 -9.00 5.67 0.90
N GLY A 222 -9.64 6.12 -0.18
CA GLY A 222 -9.67 5.39 -1.47
C GLY A 222 -8.27 5.08 -1.99
N GLY A 223 -7.35 6.04 -1.92
CA GLY A 223 -5.93 5.80 -2.10
C GLY A 223 -5.30 5.17 -0.85
N ILE A 224 -5.06 5.98 0.18
CA ILE A 224 -4.39 5.56 1.41
C ILE A 224 -5.25 5.85 2.63
N PHE A 225 -5.48 4.81 3.44
CA PHE A 225 -5.99 4.96 4.80
C PHE A 225 -4.86 4.72 5.79
N ASN A 226 -4.56 5.71 6.65
CA ASN A 226 -3.41 5.68 7.53
C ASN A 226 -3.79 5.92 8.99
N LEU A 227 -3.51 4.92 9.84
CA LEU A 227 -3.53 5.03 11.31
C LEU A 227 -2.11 5.05 11.90
N GLY A 228 -1.10 4.69 11.12
CA GLY A 228 0.30 4.59 11.56
C GLY A 228 1.15 5.71 10.96
N LYS A 229 2.21 5.32 10.26
CA LYS A 229 3.20 6.27 9.73
C LYS A 229 3.51 6.09 8.25
N VAL A 230 3.16 7.08 7.44
CA VAL A 230 3.49 7.13 6.00
C VAL A 230 4.52 8.22 5.72
N ASN A 231 5.56 7.86 4.94
CA ASN A 231 6.54 8.82 4.44
C ASN A 231 6.76 8.63 2.95
N ILE A 232 6.68 9.73 2.20
CA ILE A 232 6.92 9.79 0.76
C ILE A 232 8.08 10.76 0.54
N LYS A 233 9.10 10.36 -0.23
CA LYS A 233 10.27 11.21 -0.50
C LYS A 233 10.42 11.67 -1.95
N GLY A 234 9.73 11.04 -2.88
CA GLY A 234 9.69 11.46 -4.28
C GLY A 234 8.31 11.98 -4.69
N ASP A 235 8.16 12.26 -5.98
CA ASP A 235 6.96 12.89 -6.51
C ASP A 235 5.80 11.90 -6.58
N SER A 236 4.59 12.38 -6.29
CA SER A 236 3.41 11.53 -6.18
C SER A 236 2.22 12.02 -6.99
N ARG A 237 1.38 11.06 -7.38
CA ARG A 237 0.18 11.30 -8.18
C ARG A 237 -0.99 10.48 -7.60
N PHE A 238 -2.11 11.14 -7.40
CA PHE A 238 -3.35 10.56 -6.87
C PHE A 238 -4.49 10.98 -7.79
N GLU A 239 -5.08 10.03 -8.51
CA GLU A 239 -6.03 10.37 -9.57
C GLU A 239 -7.19 9.41 -9.67
N GLU A 240 -8.37 9.93 -10.01
CA GLU A 240 -9.54 9.09 -10.32
C GLU A 240 -9.84 8.17 -9.11
N LEU A 241 -9.89 8.78 -7.92
CA LEU A 241 -10.08 8.07 -6.65
C LEU A 241 -11.45 8.41 -6.06
N SER A 242 -12.13 7.39 -5.53
CA SER A 242 -13.44 7.56 -4.89
C SER A 242 -13.54 6.80 -3.57
N ALA A 243 -13.99 7.50 -2.53
CA ALA A 243 -14.26 6.92 -1.21
C ALA A 243 -15.42 7.66 -0.52
N ARG A 244 -15.74 7.26 0.72
CA ARG A 244 -16.68 8.02 1.55
C ARG A 244 -16.05 9.35 1.98
N SER A 245 -14.90 9.26 2.66
CA SER A 245 -14.14 10.39 3.16
C SER A 245 -12.64 10.21 2.83
N GLY A 246 -11.94 11.32 2.56
CA GLY A 246 -10.52 11.30 2.21
C GLY A 246 -10.22 10.45 0.97
N ALA A 247 -10.84 10.75 -0.18
CA ALA A 247 -10.78 9.88 -1.35
C ALA A 247 -9.34 9.54 -1.76
N ALA A 248 -8.42 10.50 -1.74
CA ALA A 248 -7.00 10.17 -1.89
C ALA A 248 -6.36 9.71 -0.58
N ILE A 249 -6.51 10.48 0.50
CA ILE A 249 -5.86 10.20 1.78
C ILE A 249 -6.83 10.41 2.94
N PHE A 250 -6.95 9.40 3.79
CA PHE A 250 -7.50 9.52 5.14
C PHE A 250 -6.37 9.30 6.16
N ASN A 251 -6.08 10.31 6.98
CA ASN A 251 -5.06 10.24 8.03
C ASN A 251 -5.75 10.31 9.40
N GLY A 252 -5.77 9.19 10.11
CA GLY A 252 -6.43 9.02 11.39
C GLY A 252 -5.76 9.74 12.56
N GLU A 253 -6.40 9.63 13.73
CA GLU A 253 -5.88 10.15 14.99
C GLU A 253 -4.52 9.53 15.31
N ASP A 254 -3.61 10.30 15.89
CA ASP A 254 -2.22 9.92 16.21
C ASP A 254 -1.33 9.50 15.01
N ALA A 255 -1.90 9.39 13.81
CA ALA A 255 -1.19 9.00 12.61
C ALA A 255 -0.31 10.15 12.08
N SER A 256 0.77 9.79 11.39
CA SER A 256 1.66 10.75 10.75
C SER A 256 1.86 10.49 9.26
N PHE A 257 1.53 11.48 8.44
CA PHE A 257 1.70 11.43 7.00
C PHE A 257 2.63 12.56 6.54
N ASN A 258 3.74 12.20 5.89
CA ASN A 258 4.78 13.17 5.53
C ASN A 258 5.26 13.00 4.08
N PHE A 259 5.06 14.03 3.27
CA PHE A 259 5.89 14.27 2.10
C PHE A 259 7.18 14.94 2.56
N ARG A 260 8.32 14.32 2.31
CA ARG A 260 9.64 14.72 2.81
C ARG A 260 10.55 15.23 1.70
N ASN A 261 11.60 15.95 2.10
CA ASN A 261 12.68 16.38 1.22
C ASN A 261 12.25 17.18 -0.02
N GLY A 262 11.13 17.91 0.06
CA GLY A 262 10.61 18.66 -1.08
C GLY A 262 9.81 17.83 -2.07
N ALA A 263 9.43 16.59 -1.71
CA ALA A 263 8.50 15.77 -2.48
C ALA A 263 7.24 16.55 -2.85
N SER A 264 6.91 16.54 -4.14
CA SER A 264 5.70 17.16 -4.67
C SER A 264 4.55 16.15 -4.79
N ALA A 265 3.33 16.66 -4.87
CA ALA A 265 2.15 15.82 -5.05
C ALA A 265 1.15 16.46 -6.02
N PHE A 266 0.52 15.62 -6.84
CA PHE A 266 -0.53 16.00 -7.76
C PHE A 266 -1.79 15.19 -7.46
N PHE A 267 -2.92 15.89 -7.34
CA PHE A 267 -4.23 15.34 -7.02
C PHE A 267 -5.22 15.74 -8.11
N ARG A 268 -5.90 14.77 -8.74
CA ARG A 268 -6.89 15.02 -9.81
C ARG A 268 -8.11 14.11 -9.73
N ASP A 269 -9.27 14.61 -10.15
CA ASP A 269 -10.48 13.80 -10.35
C ASP A 269 -10.84 12.98 -9.10
N LEU A 270 -11.01 13.68 -7.97
CA LEU A 270 -11.24 13.06 -6.67
C LEU A 270 -12.68 13.26 -6.22
N SER A 271 -13.37 12.16 -5.93
CA SER A 271 -14.77 12.20 -5.53
C SER A 271 -15.00 11.72 -4.09
N ASN A 272 -15.68 12.56 -3.30
CA ASN A 272 -16.09 12.25 -1.92
C ASN A 272 -17.62 12.11 -1.81
N ARG A 273 -18.10 10.90 -1.56
CA ARG A 273 -19.55 10.66 -1.55
C ARG A 273 -20.29 11.37 -0.42
N ASP A 274 -19.62 11.60 0.71
CA ASP A 274 -20.22 12.24 1.89
C ASP A 274 -19.80 13.70 2.06
N SER A 275 -19.11 14.30 1.07
CA SER A 275 -18.57 15.67 1.15
C SER A 275 -17.57 15.87 2.31
N GLU A 276 -16.87 14.81 2.72
CA GLU A 276 -15.85 14.82 3.78
C GLU A 276 -14.44 14.70 3.18
N GLY A 277 -13.95 15.75 2.53
CA GLY A 277 -12.56 15.82 2.04
C GLY A 277 -12.27 14.92 0.84
N SER A 278 -12.27 15.47 -0.38
CA SER A 278 -11.95 14.67 -1.58
C SER A 278 -10.47 14.27 -1.63
N ALA A 279 -9.55 15.18 -1.36
CA ALA A 279 -8.13 14.84 -1.35
C ALA A 279 -7.65 14.35 0.01
N LEU A 280 -7.98 15.07 1.08
CA LEU A 280 -7.43 14.78 2.40
C LEU A 280 -8.45 14.98 3.50
N VAL A 281 -8.56 13.98 4.37
CA VAL A 281 -9.10 14.12 5.73
C VAL A 281 -7.96 13.88 6.71
N ASN A 282 -7.74 14.83 7.62
CA ASN A 282 -6.66 14.75 8.60
C ASN A 282 -7.16 14.92 10.03
N LEU A 283 -6.96 13.86 10.83
CA LEU A 283 -7.20 13.80 12.28
C LEU A 283 -5.89 13.76 13.08
N GLY A 284 -4.75 13.62 12.41
CA GLY A 284 -3.43 13.50 13.03
C GLY A 284 -2.45 14.56 12.53
N PHE A 285 -1.21 14.15 12.29
CA PHE A 285 -0.17 15.03 11.73
C PHE A 285 -0.01 14.81 10.23
N PHE A 286 -0.21 15.87 9.44
CA PHE A 286 -0.02 15.87 8.01
C PHE A 286 0.92 16.98 7.55
N LYS A 287 1.86 16.66 6.66
CA LYS A 287 2.79 17.65 6.10
C LYS A 287 3.13 17.42 4.64
N PHE A 288 2.93 18.47 3.82
CA PHE A 288 3.61 18.66 2.54
C PHE A 288 4.93 19.42 2.76
N SER A 289 6.06 18.89 2.27
CA SER A 289 7.34 19.62 2.28
C SER A 289 7.72 20.25 0.94
N GLY A 290 7.22 19.70 -0.17
CA GLY A 290 7.29 20.29 -1.50
C GLY A 290 5.91 20.70 -2.03
N PRO A 291 5.84 21.37 -3.18
CA PRO A 291 4.60 21.91 -3.74
C PRO A 291 3.52 20.84 -3.94
N VAL A 292 2.26 21.19 -3.72
CA VAL A 292 1.12 20.34 -4.06
C VAL A 292 0.16 21.06 -4.99
N LEU A 293 -0.35 20.34 -5.99
CA LEU A 293 -1.34 20.84 -6.93
C LEU A 293 -2.60 19.96 -6.86
N PHE A 294 -3.73 20.60 -6.56
CA PHE A 294 -5.06 19.99 -6.61
C PHE A 294 -5.80 20.52 -7.84
N VAL A 295 -6.33 19.62 -8.66
CA VAL A 295 -7.11 19.93 -9.86
C VAL A 295 -8.39 19.08 -9.81
N ASP A 296 -9.55 19.63 -10.13
CA ASP A 296 -10.80 18.85 -10.29
C ASP A 296 -11.13 17.93 -9.10
N ALA A 297 -10.86 18.43 -7.89
CA ALA A 297 -11.17 17.73 -6.64
C ALA A 297 -12.45 18.30 -6.03
N GLU A 298 -13.40 17.43 -5.63
CA GLU A 298 -14.67 17.86 -5.04
C GLU A 298 -14.46 18.61 -3.71
N ALA A 299 -15.15 19.72 -3.50
CA ALA A 299 -15.03 20.48 -2.26
C ALA A 299 -15.80 19.81 -1.10
N PRO A 300 -15.30 19.87 0.15
CA PRO A 300 -14.00 20.41 0.54
C PRO A 300 -12.85 19.49 0.08
N VAL A 301 -11.74 20.08 -0.36
CA VAL A 301 -10.56 19.32 -0.82
C VAL A 301 -9.77 18.78 0.36
N ILE A 302 -9.60 19.62 1.39
CA ILE A 302 -8.93 19.25 2.63
C ILE A 302 -9.87 19.50 3.81
N VAL A 303 -9.96 18.52 4.71
CA VAL A 303 -10.62 18.64 6.01
C VAL A 303 -9.59 18.43 7.11
N ALA A 304 -9.39 19.44 7.95
CA ALA A 304 -8.55 19.37 9.16
C ALA A 304 -9.44 19.38 10.40
N THR A 305 -9.44 18.30 11.16
CA THR A 305 -10.33 18.12 12.32
C THR A 305 -9.69 18.60 13.61
N GLU A 306 -10.48 18.66 14.68
CA GLU A 306 -10.04 19.04 16.03
C GLU A 306 -8.78 18.26 16.45
N GLY A 307 -7.78 18.98 16.98
CA GLY A 307 -6.51 18.42 17.46
C GLY A 307 -5.51 18.04 16.37
N SER A 308 -5.88 18.11 15.08
CA SER A 308 -4.99 17.79 13.96
C SER A 308 -3.98 18.92 13.69
N THR A 309 -2.87 18.57 13.01
CA THR A 309 -1.91 19.53 12.46
C THR A 309 -1.74 19.29 10.97
N THR A 310 -2.01 20.31 10.15
CA THR A 310 -1.86 20.27 8.69
C THR A 310 -0.91 21.37 8.23
N ILE A 311 0.20 20.99 7.60
CA ILE A 311 1.18 21.93 7.04
C ILE A 311 1.19 21.82 5.52
N ILE A 312 0.81 22.90 4.85
CA ILE A 312 0.89 23.04 3.39
C ILE A 312 2.17 23.78 3.04
N SER A 313 2.87 23.31 2.02
CA SER A 313 4.12 23.91 1.55
C SER A 313 3.87 25.18 0.74
N ARG A 314 4.92 25.97 0.51
CA ARG A 314 4.88 27.11 -0.41
C ARG A 314 4.63 26.64 -1.84
N ASP A 315 4.16 27.57 -2.67
CA ASP A 315 3.92 27.35 -4.10
C ASP A 315 2.92 26.22 -4.40
N SER A 316 2.09 25.85 -3.41
CA SER A 316 0.96 24.95 -3.60
C SER A 316 -0.20 25.67 -4.26
N ALA A 317 -1.03 24.94 -5.01
CA ALA A 317 -2.14 25.50 -5.75
C ALA A 317 -3.39 24.61 -5.67
N PHE A 318 -4.54 25.26 -5.53
CA PHE A 318 -5.86 24.69 -5.66
C PHE A 318 -6.49 25.27 -6.92
N TRP A 319 -6.70 24.43 -7.91
CA TRP A 319 -7.35 24.79 -9.16
C TRP A 319 -8.66 24.01 -9.28
N MET A 320 -9.75 24.64 -8.85
CA MET A 320 -11.08 24.04 -8.93
C MET A 320 -11.87 24.75 -10.02
N PHE A 321 -12.65 24.01 -10.82
CA PHE A 321 -13.63 24.65 -11.69
C PHE A 321 -14.96 24.75 -10.94
N GLU A 322 -15.61 25.91 -11.05
CA GLU A 322 -16.99 26.10 -10.61
C GLU A 322 -17.88 25.10 -11.36
N ASN A 323 -18.21 23.97 -10.73
CA ASN A 323 -19.44 23.29 -11.06
C ASN A 323 -20.55 24.13 -10.44
N ASP A 324 -21.48 24.61 -11.27
CA ASP A 324 -22.51 25.63 -11.02
C ASP A 324 -23.39 25.46 -9.75
N ASP A 325 -23.22 24.37 -8.98
CA ASP A 325 -24.04 24.01 -7.82
C ASP A 325 -23.26 23.78 -6.50
N VAL A 326 -21.91 23.86 -6.45
CA VAL A 326 -21.15 23.60 -5.21
C VAL A 326 -20.16 24.73 -4.90
N THR A 327 -20.64 25.78 -4.24
CA THR A 327 -19.77 26.77 -3.58
C THR A 327 -19.32 26.21 -2.22
N GLY A 328 -18.25 25.41 -2.20
CA GLY A 328 -17.63 24.88 -0.99
C GLY A 328 -16.30 25.56 -0.67
N GLU A 329 -15.95 25.65 0.62
CA GLU A 329 -14.61 26.08 1.04
C GLU A 329 -13.58 25.01 0.62
N ALA A 330 -12.48 25.43 -0.03
CA ALA A 330 -11.38 24.53 -0.45
C ALA A 330 -10.85 23.69 0.72
N ILE A 331 -10.81 24.31 1.89
CA ILE A 331 -10.22 23.78 3.12
C ILE A 331 -11.22 24.05 4.23
N SER A 332 -11.70 22.97 4.86
CA SER A 332 -12.52 23.03 6.07
C SER A 332 -11.63 22.80 7.30
N VAL A 333 -11.73 23.68 8.29
CA VAL A 333 -10.86 23.69 9.48
C VAL A 333 -11.71 23.78 10.73
N ALA A 334 -11.62 22.79 11.62
CA ALA A 334 -12.26 22.83 12.93
C ALA A 334 -11.58 23.84 13.88
N ASP A 335 -12.32 24.37 14.85
CA ASP A 335 -11.90 25.47 15.75
C ASP A 335 -10.55 25.24 16.49
N SER A 336 -10.18 23.99 16.75
CA SER A 336 -8.97 23.59 17.47
C SER A 336 -7.92 22.87 16.59
N ALA A 337 -8.09 22.88 15.27
CA ALA A 337 -7.11 22.35 14.33
C ALA A 337 -5.98 23.37 14.07
N GLU A 338 -4.74 22.90 13.97
CA GLU A 338 -3.59 23.73 13.60
C GLU A 338 -3.29 23.62 12.10
N VAL A 339 -3.58 24.68 11.35
CA VAL A 339 -3.36 24.71 9.89
C VAL A 339 -2.38 25.82 9.51
N SER A 340 -1.29 25.44 8.84
CA SER A 340 -0.25 26.38 8.36
C SER A 340 -0.26 26.46 6.84
N ILE A 341 -0.77 27.57 6.30
CA ILE A 341 -0.84 27.86 4.86
C ILE A 341 -0.01 29.11 4.57
N PRO A 342 1.10 29.00 3.81
CA PRO A 342 1.87 30.17 3.40
C PRO A 342 1.07 31.09 2.46
N GLY A 343 1.28 32.40 2.53
CA GLY A 343 0.61 33.37 1.66
C GLY A 343 0.94 33.26 0.15
N SER A 344 1.86 32.36 -0.24
CA SER A 344 2.17 32.02 -1.62
C SER A 344 1.24 30.93 -2.20
N VAL A 345 0.37 30.32 -1.38
CA VAL A 345 -0.59 29.32 -1.86
C VAL A 345 -1.64 30.02 -2.73
N SER A 346 -1.87 29.45 -3.91
CA SER A 346 -2.79 30.02 -4.90
C SER A 346 -4.11 29.26 -4.92
N PHE A 347 -5.21 30.00 -4.97
CA PHE A 347 -6.57 29.47 -5.16
C PHE A 347 -7.11 30.04 -6.47
N VAL A 348 -7.45 29.16 -7.40
CA VAL A 348 -7.92 29.50 -8.75
C VAL A 348 -9.30 28.87 -8.95
N GLY A 349 -10.29 29.67 -9.33
CA GLY A 349 -11.66 29.22 -9.61
C GLY A 349 -12.54 29.07 -8.37
N PHE A 350 -12.37 29.95 -7.40
CA PHE A 350 -13.22 30.13 -6.21
C PHE A 350 -13.84 31.51 -6.18
#